data_AF-A0A944HUN3-F1
#
_entry.id   AF-A0A944HUN3-F1
#
_cell.length_a   1.000
_cell.length_b   1.000
_cell.length_c   1.000
_cell.angle_alpha   90.00
_cell.angle_beta   90.00
_cell.angle_gamma   90.00
#
_symmetry.space_group_name_H-M   'P 1'
#
loop_
_entity.id
_entity.type
_entity.pdbx_description
1 polymer ?
#
loop_
_entity_poly.entity_id
_entity_poly.type
_entity_poly.pdbx_seq_one_letter_code
_entity_poly.pdbx_strand_id
1 'polypeptide(L)' 'MTSRDSETTYRWPMLTRYAETDELFVLLTPDKYGVGLVVLPKRGAAEPADADRLRAVLDRNATRI' A
#
# COMPACT_ATOMS: atom_id res chain seq x y z
N MET A 1 4.75 7.54 23.76
CA MET A 1 5.38 7.85 22.45
C MET A 1 4.26 8.05 21.46
N THR A 2 3.83 9.29 21.24
CA THR A 2 2.75 9.62 20.29
C THR A 2 3.32 9.52 18.88
N SER A 3 2.82 8.58 18.09
CA SER A 3 3.07 8.59 16.64
C SER A 3 2.54 9.92 16.10
N ARG A 4 3.37 10.70 15.39
CA ARG A 4 2.88 11.88 14.67
C ARG A 4 2.14 11.38 13.44
N ASP A 5 0.87 11.72 13.31
CA ASP A 5 0.15 11.54 12.06
C ASP A 5 0.94 12.24 10.95
N SER A 6 1.30 11.47 9.93
CA SER A 6 2.04 11.94 8.77
C SER A 6 1.25 11.51 7.55
N GLU A 7 0.91 12.49 6.71
CA GLU A 7 0.15 12.26 5.49
C GLU A 7 1.08 12.40 4.29
N THR A 8 1.08 11.37 3.42
CA THR A 8 1.84 11.37 2.17
C THR A 8 0.94 10.92 1.04
N THR A 9 0.87 11.71 -0.03
CA THR A 9 0.07 11.38 -1.22
C THR A 9 0.97 10.96 -2.38
N TYR A 10 0.67 9.81 -3.00
CA TYR A 10 1.30 9.34 -4.22
C TYR A 10 0.29 9.28 -5.37
N ARG A 11 0.74 9.52 -6.60
CA ARG A 11 -0.07 9.23 -7.80
C ARG A 11 0.08 7.75 -8.16
N TRP A 12 -1.00 7.10 -8.60
CA TRP A 12 -0.98 5.68 -8.99
C TRP A 12 0.13 5.28 -9.97
N PRO A 13 0.48 6.09 -11.00
CA PRO A 13 1.61 5.76 -11.87
C PRO A 13 2.98 5.70 -11.18
N MET A 14 3.09 6.16 -9.93
CA MET A 14 4.29 6.00 -9.09
C MET A 14 4.27 4.73 -8.26
N LEU A 15 3.12 4.09 -8.05
CA LEU A 15 2.95 2.86 -7.26
C LEU A 15 2.20 1.83 -8.11
N THR A 16 2.87 1.35 -9.15
CA THR A 16 2.25 0.54 -10.21
C THR A 16 2.06 -0.92 -9.85
N ARG A 17 2.74 -1.38 -8.79
CA ARG A 17 2.81 -2.79 -8.40
C ARG A 17 2.63 -2.89 -6.89
N TYR A 18 2.03 -3.98 -6.42
CA TYR A 18 2.02 -4.28 -4.99
C TYR A 18 2.10 -5.78 -4.71
N ALA A 19 2.66 -6.12 -3.56
CA ALA A 19 2.63 -7.46 -3.00
C ALA A 19 1.76 -7.45 -1.73
N GLU A 20 1.10 -8.56 -1.45
CA GLU A 20 0.31 -8.76 -0.23
C GLU A 20 0.85 -9.99 0.51
N THR A 21 1.14 -9.82 1.79
CA THR A 21 1.47 -10.91 2.73
C THR A 21 0.33 -11.07 3.72
N ASP A 22 0.44 -12.03 4.63
CA ASP A 22 -0.56 -12.22 5.69
C ASP A 22 -0.76 -10.96 6.54
N GLU A 23 0.29 -10.15 6.73
CA GLU A 23 0.27 -8.99 7.62
C GLU A 23 0.34 -7.62 6.92
N LEU A 24 0.81 -7.57 5.66
CA LEU A 24 1.20 -6.32 5.01
C LEU A 24 0.63 -6.19 3.58
N PHE A 25 0.38 -4.95 3.18
CA PHE A 25 0.41 -4.54 1.77
C PHE A 25 1.68 -3.74 1.51
N VAL A 26 2.37 -4.06 0.42
CA VAL A 26 3.68 -3.51 0.05
C VAL A 26 3.56 -2.94 -1.36
N LEU A 27 3.54 -1.62 -1.52
CA LEU A 27 3.46 -0.97 -2.83
C LEU A 27 4.86 -0.57 -3.30
N LEU A 28 5.12 -0.77 -4.59
CA LEU A 28 6.44 -0.64 -5.18
C LEU A 28 6.44 0.38 -6.32
N THR A 29 7.49 1.21 -6.35
CA THR A 29 7.74 2.12 -7.47
C THR A 29 8.23 1.36 -8.71
N PRO A 30 8.01 1.92 -9.92
CA PRO A 30 8.65 1.40 -11.13
C PRO A 30 10.17 1.54 -11.05
N ASP A 31 10.88 0.58 -11.65
CA ASP A 31 12.35 0.48 -11.63
C ASP A 31 13.04 1.77 -12.12
N LYS A 32 12.40 2.53 -13.01
CA LYS A 32 12.95 3.74 -13.63
C LYS A 32 13.03 4.97 -12.71
N TYR A 33 12.39 4.94 -11.53
CA TYR A 33 12.31 6.09 -10.61
C TYR A 33 13.11 5.91 -9.30
N GLY A 34 13.93 4.85 -9.20
CA GLY A 34 14.57 4.44 -7.95
C GLY A 34 13.68 3.53 -7.09
N VAL A 35 14.27 2.91 -6.06
CA VAL A 35 13.55 1.98 -5.16
C VAL A 35 12.78 2.75 -4.11
N GLY A 36 11.47 2.84 -4.29
CA GLY A 36 10.52 3.39 -3.33
C GLY A 36 9.52 2.31 -2.91
N LEU A 37 9.22 2.31 -1.61
CA LEU A 37 8.33 1.35 -0.97
C LEU A 37 7.33 2.10 -0.09
N VAL A 38 6.06 1.70 -0.16
CA VAL A 38 5.04 2.04 0.84
C VAL A 38 4.59 0.76 1.53
N VAL A 39 4.66 0.74 2.86
CA VAL A 39 4.21 -0.39 3.69
C VAL A 39 2.95 0.01 4.42
N LEU A 40 1.90 -0.80 4.29
CA LEU A 40 0.63 -0.63 4.97
C LEU A 40 0.34 -1.88 5.82
N PRO A 41 0.49 -1.81 7.15
CA PRO A 41 0.16 -2.93 8.04
C PRO A 41 -1.35 -3.17 8.10
N LYS A 42 -1.79 -4.41 7.89
CA LYS A 42 -3.21 -4.79 7.96
C LYS A 42 -3.82 -4.57 9.35
N ARG A 43 -3.02 -4.72 10.41
CA ARG A 43 -3.43 -4.42 11.80
C ARG A 43 -3.81 -2.95 12.04
N GLY A 44 -3.51 -2.05 11.10
CA GLY A 44 -3.96 -0.65 11.16
C GLY A 44 -5.39 -0.46 10.64
N ALA A 45 -5.98 -1.48 10.03
CA ALA A 45 -7.40 -1.48 9.67
C ALA A 45 -8.26 -1.54 10.93
N ALA A 46 -9.36 -0.78 10.93
CA ALA A 46 -10.30 -0.80 12.05
C ALA A 46 -11.05 -2.15 12.11
N GLU A 47 -11.42 -2.68 10.94
CA GLU A 47 -12.10 -3.96 10.80
C GLU A 47 -11.41 -4.84 9.74
N PRO A 48 -11.50 -6.18 9.83
CA PRO A 48 -10.96 -7.08 8.81
C PRO A 48 -11.48 -6.76 7.39
N ALA A 49 -12.74 -6.32 7.27
CA ALA A 49 -13.36 -5.93 6.02
C ALA A 49 -12.69 -4.70 5.37
N ASP A 50 -12.01 -3.85 6.14
CA ASP A 50 -11.30 -2.70 5.58
C ASP A 50 -10.01 -3.11 4.85
N ALA A 51 -9.38 -4.21 5.26
CA ALA A 51 -8.28 -4.79 4.49
C ALA A 51 -8.75 -5.31 3.13
N ASP A 52 -9.96 -5.89 3.07
CA ASP A 52 -10.56 -6.35 1.80
C ASP A 52 -10.93 -5.17 0.89
N ARG A 53 -11.47 -4.09 1.46
CA ARG A 53 -11.74 -2.84 0.73
C ARG A 53 -10.46 -2.23 0.17
N LEU A 54 -9.40 -2.17 0.99
CA LEU A 54 -8.11 -1.67 0.55
C LEU A 54 -7.55 -2.54 -0.59
N ARG A 55 -7.64 -3.86 -0.46
CA ARG A 55 -7.20 -4.79 -1.52
C ARG A 55 -7.91 -4.51 -2.84
N ALA A 56 -9.23 -4.33 -2.82
CA ALA A 56 -10.00 -4.00 -4.03
C ALA A 56 -9.56 -2.67 -4.68
N VAL A 57 -9.16 -1.67 -3.88
CA VAL A 57 -8.60 -0.42 -4.41
C VAL A 57 -7.23 -0.65 -5.03
N LEU A 58 -6.38 -1.48 -4.41
CA LEU A 58 -5.07 -1.82 -4.96
C LEU A 58 -5.19 -2.61 -6.27
N ASP A 59 -6.03 -3.65 -6.31
CA ASP A 59 -6.30 -4.47 -7.50
C ASP A 59 -6.78 -3.61 -8.69
N ARG A 60 -7.52 -2.54 -8.42
CA ARG A 60 -8.00 -1.61 -9.46
C ARG A 60 -6.90 -0.73 -10.05
N ASN A 61 -5.90 -0.35 -9.26
CA ASN A 61 -4.96 0.72 -9.62
C ASN A 61 -3.51 0.26 -9.79
N ALA A 62 -3.18 -0.97 -9.37
CA ALA A 62 -1.84 -1.53 -9.41
C ALA A 62 -1.88 -3.02 -9.75
N THR A 63 -0.80 -3.54 -10.31
CA THR A 63 -0.65 -4.98 -10.58
C THR A 63 -0.18 -5.69 -9.31
N ARG A 64 -0.90 -6.73 -8.89
CA ARG A 64 -0.45 -7.64 -7.84
C ARG A 64 0.69 -8.52 -8.36
N ILE A 65 1.76 -8.67 -7.57
CA ILE A 65 2.92 -9.54 -7.87
C ILE A 65 3.11 -10.63 -6.81
#